data_AF-A0A955RFV3-F1
#
_entry.id   AF-A0A955RFV3-F1
#
_cell.length_a   1.000
_cell.length_b   1.000
_cell.length_c   1.000
_cell.angle_alpha   90.00
_cell.angle_beta   90.00
_cell.angle_gamma   90.00
#
_symmetry.space_group_name_H-M   'P 1'
#
loop_
_entity.id
_entity.type
_entity.pdbx_description
1 polymer ?
#
loop_
_entity_poly.entity_id
_entity_poly.type
_entity_poly.pdbx_seq_one_letter_code
_entity_poly.pdbx_strand_id
1 'polypeptide(L)' 'PSESEERPDPEARALDLLVSALRCVEGVPLERLGFSLDPAVVDPLVGAGLLRRSAGHLQLTDAGFPVCDAVVARLAEALI' A
#
# COMPACT_ATOMS: atom_id res chain seq x y z
N PRO A 1 16.56 9.60 30.84
CA PRO A 1 15.55 9.55 29.76
C PRO A 1 15.52 8.14 29.13
N SER A 2 14.61 7.28 29.57
CA SER A 2 14.35 6.05 28.82
C SER A 2 13.50 6.44 27.62
N GLU A 3 14.10 6.42 26.44
CA GLU A 3 13.39 6.41 25.17
C GLU A 3 12.51 5.17 25.18
N SER A 4 11.22 5.34 25.42
CA SER A 4 10.24 4.28 25.17
C SER A 4 10.30 4.03 23.68
N GLU A 5 10.79 2.86 23.27
CA GLU A 5 10.72 2.40 21.87
C GLU A 5 9.26 2.51 21.43
N GLU A 6 8.93 3.56 20.70
CA GLU A 6 7.62 3.73 20.08
C GLU A 6 7.55 2.68 18.99
N ARG A 7 7.06 1.49 19.34
CA ARG A 7 6.81 0.43 18.37
C ARG A 7 5.53 0.83 17.65
N PRO A 8 5.58 1.21 16.36
CA PRO A 8 4.38 1.50 15.62
C PRO A 8 3.46 0.28 15.70
N ASP A 9 2.19 0.56 15.96
CA ASP A 9 1.16 -0.47 15.93
C ASP A 9 1.14 -1.15 14.53
N PRO A 10 0.55 -2.36 14.42
CA PRO A 10 0.58 -3.11 13.18
C PRO A 10 0.01 -2.33 11.97
N GLU A 11 -0.99 -1.48 12.20
CA GLU A 11 -1.65 -0.69 11.16
C GLU A 11 -0.72 0.43 10.65
N ALA A 12 -0.07 1.16 11.56
CA ALA A 12 0.94 2.16 11.24
C ALA A 12 2.11 1.55 10.44
N ARG A 13 2.52 0.33 10.76
CA ARG A 13 3.55 -0.40 9.99
C ARG A 13 3.09 -0.76 8.58
N ALA A 14 1.83 -1.15 8.41
CA ALA A 14 1.26 -1.45 7.11
C ALA A 14 1.16 -0.17 6.25
N LEU A 15 0.74 0.95 6.86
CA LEU A 15 0.70 2.25 6.21
C LEU A 15 2.08 2.71 5.75
N ASP A 16 3.09 2.63 6.63
CA ASP A 16 4.47 2.97 6.29
C ASP A 16 4.99 2.12 5.13
N LEU A 17 4.64 0.82 5.10
CA LEU A 17 4.99 -0.06 3.99
C LEU A 17 4.29 0.36 2.68
N LEU A 18 3.02 0.72 2.72
CA LEU A 18 2.29 1.23 1.55
C LEU A 18 2.92 2.53 1.02
N VAL A 19 3.20 3.50 1.89
CA VAL A 19 3.79 4.79 1.50
C VAL A 19 5.19 4.59 0.91
N SER A 20 6.01 3.73 1.53
CA SER A 20 7.40 3.55 1.12
C SER A 20 7.55 2.64 -0.10
N ALA A 21 6.95 1.45 -0.10
CA ALA A 21 7.18 0.45 -1.13
C ALA A 21 6.34 0.69 -2.40
N LEU A 22 5.18 1.35 -2.31
CA LEU A 22 4.38 1.66 -3.50
C LEU A 22 5.04 2.73 -4.38
N ARG A 23 5.86 3.60 -3.78
CA ARG A 23 6.71 4.56 -4.50
C ARG A 23 7.93 3.90 -5.16
N CYS A 24 8.29 2.68 -4.73
CA CYS A 24 9.35 1.90 -5.35
C CYS A 24 8.84 1.19 -6.61
N VAL A 25 9.75 0.99 -7.57
CA VAL A 25 9.44 0.28 -8.83
C VAL A 25 9.03 -1.16 -8.56
N GLU A 26 9.49 -1.79 -7.48
CA GLU A 26 9.18 -3.17 -7.14
C GLU A 26 7.74 -3.36 -6.61
N GLY A 27 7.09 -2.28 -6.15
CA GLY A 27 5.76 -2.32 -5.55
C GLY A 27 5.72 -2.89 -4.13
N VAL A 28 4.51 -3.03 -3.61
CA VAL A 28 4.22 -3.51 -2.25
C VAL A 28 4.05 -5.03 -2.24
N PRO A 29 4.90 -5.79 -1.54
CA PRO A 29 4.67 -7.21 -1.28
C PRO A 29 3.54 -7.39 -0.27
N LEU A 30 2.42 -7.96 -0.71
CA LEU A 30 1.19 -8.08 0.09
C LEU A 30 1.37 -8.97 1.33
N GLU A 31 2.21 -10.00 1.23
CA GLU A 31 2.57 -10.88 2.35
C GLU A 31 3.27 -10.15 3.51
N ARG A 32 3.86 -8.98 3.26
CA ARG A 32 4.55 -8.18 4.27
C ARG A 32 3.66 -7.12 4.94
N LEU A 33 2.44 -6.90 4.44
CA LEU A 33 1.50 -5.95 5.03
C LEU A 33 1.00 -6.41 6.39
N GLY A 34 0.85 -7.72 6.61
CA GLY A 34 0.20 -8.26 7.81
C GLY A 34 -1.31 -8.04 7.86
N PHE A 35 -1.87 -7.36 6.85
CA PHE A 35 -3.29 -7.12 6.60
C PHE A 35 -3.64 -7.55 5.18
N SER A 36 -4.92 -7.80 4.94
CA SER A 36 -5.46 -7.90 3.59
C SER A 36 -5.90 -6.53 3.09
N LEU A 37 -6.03 -6.38 1.78
CA LEU A 37 -6.65 -5.21 1.19
C LEU A 37 -8.04 -5.58 0.69
N ASP A 38 -9.04 -4.77 1.00
CA ASP A 38 -10.40 -4.93 0.50
C ASP A 38 -10.41 -4.91 -1.04
N PRO A 39 -10.78 -6.04 -1.69
CA PRO A 39 -10.88 -6.10 -3.15
C PRO A 39 -11.81 -5.02 -3.73
N ALA A 40 -12.85 -4.60 -3.00
CA ALA A 40 -13.79 -3.58 -3.47
C ALA A 40 -13.13 -2.21 -3.67
N VAL A 41 -12.03 -1.92 -2.98
CA VAL A 41 -11.26 -0.68 -3.15
C VAL A 41 -10.12 -0.88 -4.15
N VAL A 42 -9.46 -2.03 -4.13
CA VAL A 42 -8.29 -2.28 -4.99
C VAL A 42 -8.69 -2.55 -6.44
N ASP A 43 -9.75 -3.32 -6.69
CA ASP A 43 -10.14 -3.72 -8.05
C ASP A 43 -10.50 -2.53 -8.96
N PRO A 44 -11.21 -1.48 -8.48
CA PRO A 44 -11.40 -0.24 -9.26
C PRO A 44 -10.10 0.47 -9.63
N LEU A 45 -9.11 0.51 -8.73
CA LEU A 45 -7.81 1.14 -8.98
C LEU A 45 -6.99 0.37 -10.03
N VAL A 46 -7.09 -0.97 -10.00
CA VAL A 46 -6.51 -1.84 -11.03
C VAL A 46 -7.25 -1.69 -12.36
N GLY A 47 -8.58 -1.67 -12.34
CA GLY A 47 -9.42 -1.49 -13.53
C GLY A 47 -9.24 -0.12 -14.20
N ALA A 48 -8.97 0.92 -13.41
CA ALA A 48 -8.59 2.25 -13.91
C ALA A 48 -7.15 2.31 -14.44
N GLY A 49 -6.38 1.22 -14.32
CA GLY A 49 -5.00 1.14 -14.77
C GLY A 49 -4.02 1.93 -13.90
N LEU A 50 -4.40 2.32 -12.68
CA LEU A 50 -3.52 3.03 -11.73
C LEU A 50 -2.62 2.06 -10.96
N LEU A 51 -3.12 0.85 -10.72
CA LEU A 51 -2.39 -0.23 -10.09
C LEU A 51 -2.29 -1.45 -11.00
N ARG A 52 -1.25 -2.25 -10.78
CA ARG A 52 -1.11 -3.59 -11.34
C ARG A 52 -0.90 -4.59 -10.21
N ARG A 53 -1.62 -5.70 -10.27
CA ARG A 53 -1.37 -6.88 -9.43
C ARG A 53 -0.40 -7.82 -10.15
N SER A 54 0.64 -8.27 -9.47
CA SER A 54 1.59 -9.25 -10.01
C SER A 54 2.07 -10.17 -8.89
N ALA A 55 1.77 -11.48 -8.95
CA ALA A 55 2.32 -12.51 -8.07
C ALA A 55 2.57 -12.08 -6.60
N GLY A 56 1.50 -11.66 -5.90
CA GLY A 56 1.60 -11.24 -4.49
C GLY A 56 2.12 -9.81 -4.27
N HIS A 57 2.33 -9.04 -5.33
CA HIS A 57 2.71 -7.64 -5.29
C HIS A 57 1.63 -6.73 -5.87
N LEU A 58 1.56 -5.52 -5.33
CA LEU A 58 0.75 -4.43 -5.84
C LEU A 58 1.66 -3.26 -6.22
N GLN A 59 1.62 -2.83 -7.48
CA GLN A 59 2.56 -1.85 -8.01
C GLN A 59 1.79 -0.71 -8.68
N LEU A 60 2.29 0.53 -8.56
CA LEU A 60 1.80 1.64 -9.38
C LEU A 60 2.19 1.44 -10.84
N THR A 61 1.29 1.84 -11.73
CA THR A 61 1.62 2.02 -13.14
C THR A 61 2.16 3.43 -13.38
N ASP A 62 2.64 3.70 -14.59
CA ASP A 62 3.01 5.06 -15.03
C ASP A 62 1.84 6.05 -14.90
N ALA A 63 0.60 5.59 -15.05
CA ALA A 63 -0.60 6.41 -14.89
C ALA A 63 -0.97 6.62 -13.41
N GLY A 64 -0.63 5.67 -12.54
CA GLY A 64 -0.83 5.77 -11.09
C GLY A 64 0.20 6.66 -10.40
N PHE A 65 1.42 6.73 -10.92
CA PHE A 65 2.52 7.47 -10.28
C PHE A 65 2.21 8.94 -9.98
N PRO A 66 1.62 9.74 -10.89
CA PRO A 66 1.27 11.14 -10.61
C PRO A 66 0.24 11.33 -9.50
N VAL A 67 -0.56 10.30 -9.21
CA VAL A 67 -1.61 10.30 -8.18
C VAL A 67 -1.29 9.34 -7.03
N CYS A 68 0.00 9.01 -6.84
CA CYS A 68 0.47 8.06 -5.84
C CYS A 68 -0.12 8.32 -4.46
N ASP A 69 -0.11 9.57 -3.99
CA ASP A 69 -0.59 9.90 -2.64
C ASP A 69 -2.09 9.59 -2.46
N ALA A 70 -2.90 9.83 -3.50
CA ALA A 70 -4.32 9.51 -3.47
C ALA A 70 -4.56 7.98 -3.52
N VAL A 71 -3.74 7.25 -4.28
CA VAL A 71 -3.78 5.79 -4.33
C VAL A 71 -3.40 5.20 -2.97
N VAL A 72 -2.32 5.69 -2.34
CA VAL A 72 -1.89 5.23 -1.02
C VAL A 72 -2.96 5.50 0.04
N ALA A 73 -3.56 6.70 0.05
CA ALA A 73 -4.64 7.04 0.98
C ALA A 73 -5.84 6.08 0.84
N ARG A 74 -6.24 5.75 -0.40
CA ARG A 74 -7.29 4.76 -0.67
C ARG A 74 -6.92 3.35 -0.21
N LEU A 75 -5.66 2.93 -0.40
CA LEU A 75 -5.20 1.61 0.04
C LEU A 75 -5.11 1.51 1.57
N ALA A 76 -4.77 2.60 2.26
CA ALA A 76 -4.78 2.67 3.71
C ALA A 76 -6.18 2.46 4.29
N GLU A 77 -7.20 3.10 3.68
CA GLU A 77 -8.61 2.91 4.04
C GLU A 77 -9.12 1.49 3.72
N ALA A 78 -8.39 0.71 2.93
CA ALA A 78 -8.77 -0.64 2.48
C ALA A 78 -8.13 -1.76 3.32
N LEU A 79 -7.34 -1.46 4.35
CA LEU A 79 -6.73 -2.48 5.20
C LEU A 79 -7.80 -3.20 6.04
N ILE A 80 -7.85 -4.54 5.95
CA ILE A 80 -8.79 -5.42 6.66
C ILE A 80 -8.12 -6.67 7.25
#